data_AF-A0A9X8VC70-F1
#
_entry.id   AF-A0A9X8VC70-F1
#
_cell.length_a   1.000
_cell.length_b   1.000
_cell.length_c   1.000
_cell.angle_alpha   90.00
_cell.angle_beta   90.00
_cell.angle_gamma   90.00
#
_symmetry.space_group_name_H-M   'P 1'
#
loop_
_entity.id
_entity.type
_entity.pdbx_description
1 polymer ?
#
loop_
_entity_poly.entity_id
_entity_poly.type
_entity_poly.pdbx_seq_one_letter_code
_entity_poly.pdbx_strand_id
1 'polypeptide(L)'
;VNSRLLFPGLEGKPLKLTELDQGLDQANRLQSNTTKLDILPGRQVGGSVIRLRNQHAKPWLITAGTDNYGQKSTGRWLARATATLDSPFGLSDFVSLNANSTLENPAHRYNRAYTLLYSLPYGAFTFSGFASFSSYE
;
A
#
# COMPACT_ATOMS: atom_id res chain seq x y z
N VAL A 1 -11.06 -6.72 1.18
CA VAL A 1 -10.58 -6.07 2.43
C VAL A 1 -10.74 -7.02 3.60
N ASN A 2 -9.83 -7.00 4.58
CA ASN A 2 -9.87 -7.85 5.77
C ASN A 2 -10.46 -7.09 6.96
N SER A 3 -11.71 -7.38 7.34
CA SER A 3 -12.40 -6.64 8.41
C SER A 3 -11.79 -6.84 9.79
N ARG A 4 -11.18 -7.99 10.08
CA ARG A 4 -10.59 -8.28 11.41
C ARG A 4 -9.37 -7.42 11.70
N LEU A 5 -8.55 -7.19 10.67
CA LEU A 5 -7.38 -6.33 10.78
C LEU A 5 -7.74 -4.85 10.71
N LEU A 6 -8.73 -4.48 9.90
CA LEU A 6 -9.14 -3.08 9.76
C LEU A 6 -9.94 -2.56 10.96
N PHE A 7 -10.74 -3.43 11.60
CA PHE A 7 -11.63 -3.09 12.72
C PHE A 7 -11.42 -4.03 13.91
N PRO A 8 -10.23 -4.03 14.54
CA PRO A 8 -9.88 -5.01 15.55
C PRO A 8 -10.74 -4.85 16.81
N GLY A 9 -11.54 -5.88 17.10
CA GLY A 9 -12.36 -5.94 18.32
C GLY A 9 -13.46 -4.89 18.39
N LEU A 10 -14.08 -4.54 17.25
CA LEU A 10 -15.18 -3.59 17.16
C LEU A 10 -16.54 -4.20 17.57
N GLU A 11 -16.73 -5.50 17.35
CA GLU A 11 -17.96 -6.21 17.70
C GLU A 11 -18.22 -6.19 19.22
N GLY A 12 -19.46 -5.89 19.61
CA GLY A 12 -19.89 -5.85 21.01
C GLY A 12 -19.45 -4.62 21.81
N LYS A 13 -18.73 -3.68 21.20
CA LYS A 13 -18.34 -2.40 21.82
C LYS A 13 -19.24 -1.26 21.37
N PRO A 14 -19.31 -0.15 22.15
CA PRO A 14 -19.97 1.06 21.70
C PRO A 14 -19.41 1.54 20.35
N LEU A 15 -20.30 1.88 19.43
CA LEU A 15 -19.93 2.36 18.12
C LEU A 15 -19.18 3.69 18.24
N LYS A 16 -18.00 3.78 17.62
CA LYS A 16 -17.23 5.02 17.49
C LYS A 16 -16.95 5.31 16.04
N LEU A 17 -17.43 6.45 15.55
CA LEU A 17 -17.23 6.86 14.15
C LEU A 17 -15.75 6.95 13.78
N THR A 18 -14.91 7.43 14.68
CA THR A 18 -13.46 7.54 14.43
C THR A 18 -12.79 6.19 14.14
N GLU A 19 -13.25 5.10 14.78
CA GLU A 19 -12.71 3.76 14.51
C GLU A 19 -13.21 3.23 13.15
N LEU A 20 -14.43 3.62 12.73
CA LEU A 20 -14.97 3.30 11.41
C LEU A 20 -14.21 4.04 10.30
N ASP A 21 -13.96 5.33 10.49
CA ASP A 21 -13.22 6.17 9.55
C ASP A 21 -11.80 5.65 9.38
N GLN A 22 -11.10 5.34 10.47
CA GLN A 22 -9.75 4.77 10.41
C GLN A 22 -9.71 3.46 9.63
N GLY A 23 -10.64 2.53 9.91
CA GLY A 23 -10.67 1.27 9.17
C GLY A 23 -11.07 1.45 7.70
N LEU A 24 -11.89 2.45 7.38
CA LEU A 24 -12.23 2.83 6.01
C LEU A 24 -11.03 3.42 5.27
N ASP A 25 -10.25 4.28 5.92
CA ASP A 25 -9.01 4.85 5.39
C ASP A 25 -7.98 3.75 5.13
N GLN A 26 -7.79 2.83 6.08
CA GLN A 26 -6.89 1.69 5.92
C GLN A 26 -7.34 0.76 4.78
N ALA A 27 -8.65 0.60 4.56
CA ALA A 27 -9.18 -0.17 3.44
C ALA A 27 -8.87 0.50 2.09
N ASN A 28 -9.05 1.82 2.01
CA ASN A 28 -8.89 2.64 0.81
C ASN A 28 -7.44 3.10 0.55
N ARG A 29 -6.51 2.84 1.48
CA ARG A 29 -5.07 2.97 1.27
C ARG A 29 -4.59 2.14 0.08
N LEU A 30 -5.24 1.00 -0.17
CA LEU A 30 -4.98 0.14 -1.32
C LEU A 30 -5.71 0.71 -2.55
N GLN A 31 -4.97 1.09 -3.58
CA GLN A 31 -5.50 1.68 -4.83
C GLN A 31 -6.56 0.81 -5.53
N SER A 32 -6.52 -0.50 -5.31
CA SER A 32 -7.46 -1.47 -5.86
C SER A 32 -8.79 -1.52 -5.12
N ASN A 33 -8.94 -0.79 -4.01
CA ASN A 33 -10.16 -0.76 -3.25
C ASN A 33 -10.88 0.58 -3.40
N THR A 34 -12.19 0.51 -3.50
CA THR A 34 -13.10 1.62 -3.25
C THR A 34 -14.15 1.12 -2.28
N THR A 35 -13.79 1.17 -1.00
CA THR A 35 -14.59 0.73 0.13
C THR A 35 -15.49 1.86 0.61
N LYS A 36 -16.75 1.52 0.86
CA LYS A 36 -17.76 2.34 1.52
C LYS A 36 -18.29 1.58 2.72
N LEU A 37 -18.80 2.34 3.69
CA LEU A 37 -19.34 1.83 4.93
C LEU A 37 -20.78 2.33 5.09
N ASP A 38 -21.68 1.41 5.43
CA ASP A 38 -23.05 1.74 5.84
C ASP A 38 -23.28 1.27 7.29
N ILE A 39 -23.90 2.13 8.09
CA ILE A 39 -24.35 1.80 9.44
C ILE A 39 -25.83 1.45 9.35
N LEU A 40 -26.16 0.19 9.66
CA LEU A 40 -27.52 -0.34 9.60
C LEU A 40 -28.04 -0.63 11.01
N PRO A 41 -29.35 -0.57 11.24
CA PRO A 41 -29.92 -0.97 12.52
C PRO A 41 -29.60 -2.44 12.83
N GLY A 42 -29.14 -2.70 14.06
CA GLY A 42 -28.87 -4.05 14.54
C GLY A 42 -30.12 -4.78 15.01
N ARG A 43 -29.98 -6.08 15.26
CA ARG A 43 -31.08 -6.92 15.79
C ARG A 43 -31.35 -6.69 17.28
N GLN A 44 -30.33 -6.26 18.03
CA GLN A 44 -30.45 -5.98 19.45
C GLN A 44 -30.74 -4.48 19.66
N VAL A 45 -31.49 -4.16 20.72
CA VAL A 45 -31.74 -2.77 21.12
C VAL A 45 -30.41 -2.06 21.37
N GLY A 46 -30.21 -0.90 20.74
CA GLY A 46 -28.95 -0.16 20.79
C GLY A 46 -27.81 -0.75 19.94
N GLY A 47 -28.06 -1.86 19.23
CA GLY A 47 -27.09 -2.48 18.32
C GLY A 47 -27.09 -1.86 16.93
N SER A 48 -25.95 -1.95 16.25
CA SER A 48 -25.79 -1.56 14.85
C SER A 48 -25.02 -2.64 14.09
N VAL A 49 -25.28 -2.76 12.79
CA VAL A 49 -24.54 -3.64 11.87
C VAL A 49 -23.76 -2.77 10.91
N ILE A 50 -22.45 -3.01 10.83
CA ILE A 50 -21.56 -2.31 9.92
C ILE A 50 -21.41 -3.11 8.64
N ARG A 51 -21.91 -2.56 7.54
CA ARG A 51 -21.81 -3.18 6.21
C ARG A 51 -20.70 -2.50 5.42
N LEU A 52 -19.69 -3.28 5.06
CA LEU A 52 -18.64 -2.85 4.14
C LEU A 52 -19.02 -3.23 2.72
N ARG A 53 -18.94 -2.26 1.80
CA ARG A 53 -19.10 -2.48 0.36
C ARG A 53 -17.81 -2.06 -0.31
N ASN A 54 -17.07 -3.02 -0.85
CA ASN A 54 -15.84 -2.72 -1.57
C ASN A 54 -15.99 -3.02 -3.05
N GLN A 55 -15.65 -2.05 -3.89
CA GLN A 55 -15.45 -2.25 -5.31
C GLN A 55 -13.98 -2.55 -5.54
N HIS A 56 -13.69 -3.73 -6.07
CA HIS A 56 -12.33 -4.20 -6.30
C HIS A 56 -11.93 -3.91 -7.76
N ALA A 57 -10.88 -3.12 -7.93
CA ALA A 57 -10.17 -2.94 -9.19
C ALA A 57 -8.97 -3.90 -9.28
N LYS A 58 -8.11 -3.70 -10.29
CA LYS A 58 -6.90 -4.52 -10.44
C LYS A 58 -5.99 -4.33 -9.22
N PRO A 59 -5.54 -5.41 -8.55
CA PRO A 59 -4.73 -5.31 -7.34
C PRO A 59 -3.27 -4.95 -7.63
N TRP A 60 -2.87 -4.81 -8.90
CA TRP A 60 -1.51 -4.53 -9.27
C TRP A 60 -1.42 -3.30 -10.18
N LEU A 61 -0.31 -2.59 -10.05
CA LEU A 61 0.06 -1.47 -10.92
C LEU A 61 1.55 -1.60 -11.23
N ILE A 62 1.89 -1.43 -12.51
CA ILE A 62 3.27 -1.36 -12.97
C ILE A 62 3.43 -0.02 -13.67
N THR A 63 4.43 0.75 -13.26
CA THR A 63 4.82 2.01 -13.88
C THR A 63 6.29 1.94 -14.24
N ALA A 64 6.65 2.52 -15.38
CA ALA A 64 8.04 2.65 -15.79
C ALA A 64 8.22 4.01 -16.46
N GLY A 65 9.39 4.58 -16.31
CA GLY A 65 9.70 5.89 -16.87
C GLY A 65 11.19 6.18 -16.84
N THR A 66 11.56 7.29 -17.45
CA THR A 66 12.92 7.79 -17.44
C THR A 66 12.93 9.26 -17.03
N ASP A 67 14.00 9.67 -16.37
CA ASP A 67 14.22 11.06 -15.98
C ASP A 67 15.71 11.41 -16.03
N ASN A 68 16.01 12.70 -15.90
CA ASN A 68 17.38 13.23 -15.95
C ASN A 68 17.87 13.74 -14.57
N TYR A 69 17.29 13.26 -13.46
CA TYR A 69 17.67 13.67 -12.09
C TYR A 69 18.92 12.96 -11.56
N GLY A 70 19.59 12.14 -12.37
CA GLY A 70 20.84 11.50 -12.00
C GLY A 70 22.00 12.49 -11.86
N GLN A 71 23.06 12.09 -11.16
CA GLN A 71 24.23 12.95 -10.96
C GLN A 71 25.14 12.91 -12.18
N LYS A 72 25.85 14.00 -12.47
CA LYS A 72 26.91 13.99 -13.52
C LYS A 72 27.96 12.91 -13.29
N SER A 73 28.22 12.55 -12.02
CA SER A 73 29.20 11.53 -11.62
C SER A 73 28.71 10.11 -11.87
N THR A 74 27.44 9.78 -11.63
CA THR A 74 26.88 8.41 -11.70
C THR A 74 25.92 8.20 -12.87
N GLY A 75 25.84 9.19 -13.75
CA GLY A 75 25.03 9.29 -14.96
C GLY A 75 23.73 10.06 -14.75
N ARG A 76 23.40 10.93 -15.70
CA ARG A 76 22.27 11.88 -15.61
C ARG A 76 20.94 11.22 -15.87
N TRP A 77 20.88 10.30 -16.83
CA TRP A 77 19.65 9.64 -17.22
C TRP A 77 19.41 8.40 -16.37
N LEU A 78 18.25 8.35 -15.73
CA LEU A 78 17.79 7.25 -14.88
C LEU A 78 16.56 6.60 -15.51
N ALA A 79 16.52 5.29 -15.52
CA ALA A 79 15.32 4.49 -15.73
C ALA A 79 14.76 4.08 -14.36
N ARG A 80 13.45 4.19 -14.19
CA ARG A 80 12.72 3.75 -12.99
C ARG A 80 11.60 2.81 -13.39
N ALA A 81 11.40 1.79 -12.58
CA ALA A 81 10.25 0.90 -12.67
C ALA A 81 9.71 0.65 -11.26
N THR A 82 8.39 0.75 -11.11
CA THR A 82 7.70 0.46 -9.85
C THR A 82 6.59 -0.54 -10.13
N ALA A 83 6.59 -1.63 -9.39
CA ALA A 83 5.52 -2.61 -9.35
C ALA A 83 4.91 -2.61 -7.96
N THR A 84 3.59 -2.49 -7.86
CA THR A 84 2.86 -2.56 -6.60
C THR A 84 1.83 -3.68 -6.65
N LEU A 85 1.60 -4.31 -5.50
CA LEU A 85 0.59 -5.34 -5.33
C LEU A 85 -0.17 -5.11 -4.03
N ASP A 86 -1.47 -4.99 -4.17
CA ASP A 86 -2.42 -4.76 -3.10
C ASP A 86 -2.97 -6.08 -2.59
N SER A 87 -2.97 -6.21 -1.27
CA SER A 87 -3.40 -7.36 -0.49
C SER A 87 -2.96 -8.74 -1.00
N PRO A 88 -1.66 -8.97 -1.26
CA PRO A 88 -1.17 -10.28 -1.74
C PRO A 88 -1.55 -11.44 -0.82
N PHE A 89 -1.63 -11.22 0.50
CA PHE A 89 -2.01 -12.25 1.46
C PHE A 89 -3.48 -12.14 1.93
N GLY A 90 -4.28 -11.25 1.33
CA GLY A 90 -5.67 -11.04 1.75
C GLY A 90 -5.81 -10.37 3.13
N LEU A 91 -4.75 -9.72 3.62
CA LEU A 91 -4.68 -9.09 4.95
C LEU A 91 -4.87 -7.57 4.91
N SER A 92 -5.40 -7.02 3.81
CA SER A 92 -5.34 -5.58 3.51
C SER A 92 -3.91 -5.03 3.53
N ASP A 93 -2.94 -5.90 3.26
CA ASP A 93 -1.52 -5.65 3.17
C ASP A 93 -1.13 -5.01 1.83
N PHE A 94 0.09 -4.48 1.72
CA PHE A 94 0.57 -3.83 0.50
C PHE A 94 2.05 -4.12 0.30
N VAL A 95 2.42 -4.46 -0.94
CA VAL A 95 3.80 -4.64 -1.39
C VAL A 95 4.13 -3.64 -2.50
N SER A 96 5.30 -3.02 -2.44
CA SER A 96 5.85 -2.23 -3.53
C SER A 96 7.31 -2.62 -3.78
N LEU A 97 7.64 -2.90 -5.03
CA LEU A 97 9.00 -3.08 -5.51
C LEU A 97 9.36 -1.92 -6.44
N ASN A 98 10.44 -1.24 -6.13
CA ASN A 98 10.98 -0.14 -6.91
C ASN A 98 12.36 -0.53 -7.42
N ALA A 99 12.62 -0.33 -8.70
CA ALA A 99 13.90 -0.52 -9.33
C ALA A 99 14.31 0.78 -10.02
N ASN A 100 15.56 1.17 -9.85
CA ASN A 100 16.15 2.29 -10.57
C ASN A 100 17.53 1.89 -11.12
N SER A 101 17.87 2.41 -12.30
CA SER A 101 19.15 2.17 -12.95
C SER A 101 19.55 3.38 -13.78
N THR A 102 20.84 3.73 -13.77
CA THR A 102 21.40 4.66 -14.75
C THR A 102 21.34 4.07 -16.16
N LEU A 103 21.07 4.91 -17.17
CA LEU A 103 21.04 4.58 -18.60
C LEU A 103 22.36 4.91 -19.34
N GLU A 104 23.25 5.69 -18.74
CA GLU A 104 24.55 6.08 -19.33
C GLU A 104 25.61 4.97 -19.20
N ASN A 105 26.24 4.64 -20.33
CA ASN A 105 27.35 3.72 -20.60
C ASN A 105 27.75 2.69 -19.48
N PRO A 106 27.30 1.42 -19.57
CA PRO A 106 27.52 0.39 -18.54
C PRO A 106 28.98 -0.04 -18.35
N ALA A 107 29.89 0.37 -19.23
CA ALA A 107 31.28 -0.05 -19.20
C ALA A 107 32.15 0.74 -18.21
N HIS A 108 31.70 1.89 -17.71
CA HIS A 108 32.55 2.76 -16.85
C HIS A 108 31.86 3.25 -15.58
N ARG A 109 30.52 3.42 -15.55
CA ARG A 109 29.78 3.87 -14.36
C ARG A 109 28.35 3.36 -14.35
N TYR A 110 27.89 2.77 -13.26
CA TYR A 110 26.48 2.43 -13.10
C TYR A 110 26.03 2.63 -11.65
N ASN A 111 24.78 3.06 -11.49
CA ASN A 111 24.09 3.00 -10.22
C ASN A 111 22.79 2.22 -10.42
N ARG A 112 22.59 1.18 -9.61
CA ARG A 112 21.36 0.39 -9.59
C ARG A 112 20.89 0.31 -8.16
N ALA A 113 19.63 0.62 -7.91
CA ALA A 113 19.02 0.37 -6.62
C ALA A 113 17.64 -0.28 -6.74
N TYR A 114 17.39 -1.18 -5.80
CA TYR A 114 16.14 -1.91 -5.66
C TYR A 114 15.62 -1.70 -4.25
N THR A 115 14.36 -1.29 -4.11
CA THR A 115 13.71 -1.10 -2.82
C THR A 115 12.41 -1.89 -2.77
N LEU A 116 12.31 -2.79 -1.81
CA LEU A 116 11.09 -3.53 -1.47
C LEU A 116 10.47 -2.89 -0.23
N LEU A 117 9.18 -2.60 -0.27
CA LEU A 117 8.36 -2.13 0.84
C LEU A 117 7.21 -3.11 1.06
N TYR A 118 6.97 -3.47 2.32
CA TYR A 118 5.79 -4.20 2.75
C TYR A 118 5.10 -3.46 3.88
N SER A 119 3.76 -3.47 3.91
CA SER A 119 2.97 -2.88 4.99
C SER A 119 1.71 -3.66 5.31
N LEU A 120 1.34 -3.67 6.59
CA LEU A 120 0.23 -4.42 7.16
C LEU A 120 -0.56 -3.51 8.14
N PRO A 121 -1.89 -3.35 7.97
CA PRO A 121 -2.70 -2.56 8.88
C PRO A 121 -3.18 -3.37 10.09
N TYR A 122 -3.42 -2.70 11.21
CA TYR A 122 -4.11 -3.21 12.39
C TYR A 122 -4.85 -2.06 13.12
N GLY A 123 -6.13 -1.89 12.82
CA GLY A 123 -6.94 -0.77 13.30
C GLY A 123 -6.32 0.57 12.92
N ALA A 124 -6.02 1.39 13.92
CA ALA A 124 -5.35 2.68 13.74
C ALA A 124 -3.88 2.57 13.31
N PHE A 125 -3.24 1.41 13.50
CA PHE A 125 -1.81 1.23 13.26
C PHE A 125 -1.52 0.69 11.86
N THR A 126 -0.38 1.08 11.31
CA THR A 126 0.19 0.48 10.10
C THR A 126 1.63 0.09 10.37
N PHE A 127 1.91 -1.21 10.31
CA PHE A 127 3.26 -1.73 10.39
C PHE A 127 3.87 -1.74 9.00
N SER A 128 5.08 -1.22 8.84
CA SER A 128 5.79 -1.24 7.57
C SER A 128 7.24 -1.66 7.75
N GLY A 129 7.77 -2.33 6.74
CA GLY A 129 9.16 -2.74 6.66
C GLY A 129 9.66 -2.55 5.24
N PHE A 130 10.91 -2.14 5.10
CA PHE A 130 11.53 -1.98 3.79
C PHE A 130 12.93 -2.60 3.76
N ALA A 131 13.33 -3.04 2.58
CA ALA A 131 14.68 -3.51 2.28
C ALA A 131 15.17 -2.76 1.04
N SER A 132 16.41 -2.28 1.08
CA SER A 132 17.00 -1.55 -0.04
C SER A 132 18.39 -2.10 -0.34
N PHE A 133 18.65 -2.33 -1.62
CA PHE A 133 19.95 -2.74 -2.14
C PHE A 133 20.39 -1.72 -3.18
N SER A 134 21.58 -1.15 -3.03
CA SER A 134 22.17 -0.24 -4.01
C SER A 134 23.59 -0.65 -4.34
N SER A 135 23.91 -0.71 -5.62
CA SER A 135 25.26 -0.95 -6.14
C SER A 135 25.69 0.24 -6.98
N TYR A 136 26.88 0.75 -6.72
CA TYR A 136 27.50 1.86 -7.44
C TYR A 136 28.91 1.46 -7.89
N GLU A 137 29.28 1.86 -9.11
CA GLU A 137 30.64 1.79 -9.67
C GLU A 137 30.96 3.06 -10.46
#